data_AF-A0A347W0Y4-F1
#
_entry.id   AF-A0A347W0Y4-F1
#
_cell.length_a   1.000
_cell.length_b   1.000
_cell.length_c   1.000
_cell.angle_alpha   90.00
_cell.angle_beta   90.00
_cell.angle_gamma   90.00
#
_symmetry.space_group_name_H-M   'P 1'
#
loop_
_entity.id
_entity.type
_entity.pdbx_description
1 polymer ?
#
loop_
_entity_poly.entity_id
_entity_poly.type
_entity_poly.pdbx_seq_one_letter_code
_entity_poly.pdbx_strand_id
1 'polypeptide(L)'
;MNVWQDKVPSESVLTLQQSLENISDDKIASLSAIPLKSPILGLVFGLLWGIFGVDRFYKGDIGLGIAKLCLSWLTLGVWCFIDFFLVWKGIKKDNLNKIMQSIQCLK
;
A
#
# COMPACT_ATOMS: atom_id res chain seq x y z
N MET A 1 18.52 -4.54 -8.32
CA MET A 1 17.07 -4.84 -8.30
C MET A 1 16.47 -3.98 -7.19
N ASN A 2 15.65 -2.97 -7.52
CA ASN A 2 15.12 -2.02 -6.53
C ASN A 2 14.26 -2.76 -5.50
N VAL A 3 14.62 -2.68 -4.21
CA VAL A 3 13.99 -3.42 -3.09
C VAL A 3 12.48 -3.17 -2.95
N TRP A 4 11.97 -2.08 -3.54
CA TRP A 4 10.57 -1.64 -3.40
C TRP A 4 9.76 -1.64 -4.69
N GLN A 5 10.30 -2.12 -5.81
CA GLN A 5 9.68 -1.96 -7.14
C GLN A 5 8.24 -2.54 -7.22
N ASP A 6 7.98 -3.65 -6.54
CA ASP A 6 6.67 -4.30 -6.45
C ASP A 6 5.73 -3.61 -5.43
N LYS A 7 6.30 -2.91 -4.46
CA LYS A 7 5.60 -2.28 -3.33
C LYS A 7 5.16 -0.83 -3.56
N VAL A 8 5.73 -0.13 -4.55
CA VAL A 8 5.41 1.26 -4.89
C VAL A 8 4.77 1.38 -6.28
N PRO A 9 4.18 2.54 -6.63
CA PRO A 9 3.73 2.83 -7.99
C PRO A 9 4.92 2.95 -8.95
N SER A 10 4.82 2.32 -10.11
CA SER A 10 5.92 2.23 -11.09
C SER A 10 6.38 3.60 -11.59
N GLU A 11 5.44 4.53 -11.70
CA GLU A 11 5.65 5.93 -12.10
C GLU A 11 6.51 6.72 -11.10
N SER A 12 6.54 6.30 -9.83
CA SER A 12 7.26 7.00 -8.75
C SER A 12 8.69 6.50 -8.53
N VAL A 13 9.08 5.41 -9.21
CA VAL A 13 10.39 4.77 -9.02
C VAL A 13 11.53 5.72 -9.38
N LEU A 14 11.39 6.48 -10.47
CA LEU A 14 12.40 7.45 -10.90
C LEU A 14 12.55 8.60 -9.89
N THR A 15 11.44 9.15 -9.41
CA THR A 15 11.43 10.23 -8.40
C THR A 15 12.04 9.77 -7.07
N LEU A 16 11.80 8.52 -6.69
CA LEU A 16 12.42 7.91 -5.52
C LEU A 16 13.93 7.78 -5.69
N GLN A 17 14.40 7.30 -6.85
CA GLN A 17 15.84 7.21 -7.13
C GLN A 17 16.54 8.57 -7.01
N GLN A 18 15.97 9.61 -7.61
CA GLN A 18 16.49 10.98 -7.50
C GLN A 18 16.51 11.49 -6.05
N SER A 19 15.51 11.12 -5.25
CA SER A 19 15.45 11.51 -3.84
C SER A 19 16.47 10.78 -2.97
N LEU A 20 16.87 9.56 -3.37
CA LEU A 20 17.86 8.74 -2.68
C LEU A 20 19.30 9.15 -3.02
N GLU A 21 19.58 9.61 -4.25
CA GLU A 21 20.90 10.10 -4.66
C GLU A 21 21.42 11.27 -3.82
N ASN A 22 20.50 12.03 -3.21
CA ASN A 22 20.82 13.17 -2.36
C ASN A 22 20.98 12.81 -0.87
N ILE A 23 20.90 11.53 -0.51
CA ILE A 23 20.99 11.03 0.87
C ILE A 23 22.28 10.22 1.03
N SER A 24 22.92 10.31 2.20
CA SER A 24 24.12 9.53 2.52
C SER A 24 23.83 8.04 2.72
N ASP A 25 24.76 7.17 2.32
CA ASP A 25 24.59 5.71 2.29
C ASP A 25 24.22 5.09 3.66
N ASP A 26 24.71 5.68 4.75
CA ASP A 26 24.40 5.28 6.14
C ASP A 26 22.91 5.45 6.48
N LYS A 27 22.30 6.53 5.96
CA LYS A 27 20.88 6.81 6.14
C LYS A 27 20.00 5.93 5.25
N ILE A 28 20.47 5.56 4.06
CA ILE A 28 19.74 4.67 3.14
C ILE A 28 19.52 3.29 3.76
N ALA A 29 20.49 2.77 4.51
CA ALA A 29 20.34 1.50 5.22
C ALA A 29 19.14 1.49 6.18
N SER A 30 18.85 2.63 6.84
CA SER A 30 17.72 2.76 7.75
C SER A 30 16.35 2.67 7.06
N LEU A 31 16.26 3.03 5.78
CA LEU A 31 15.01 2.97 5.01
C LEU A 31 14.54 1.53 4.76
N SER A 32 15.46 0.56 4.77
CA SER A 32 15.11 -0.86 4.62
C SER A 32 14.23 -1.39 5.77
N ALA A 33 14.27 -0.74 6.94
CA ALA A 33 13.48 -1.09 8.11
C ALA A 33 12.03 -0.56 8.07
N ILE A 34 11.66 0.22 7.04
CA ILE A 34 10.32 0.81 6.94
C ILE A 34 9.29 -0.32 6.77
N PRO A 35 8.24 -0.37 7.62
CA PRO A 35 7.18 -1.37 7.52
C PRO A 35 6.26 -1.06 6.32
N LEU A 36 6.59 -1.64 5.17
CA LEU A 36 5.80 -1.58 3.94
C LEU A 36 4.88 -2.79 3.83
N LYS A 37 3.63 -2.54 3.43
CA LYS A 37 2.63 -3.59 3.21
C LYS A 37 2.79 -4.18 1.80
N SER A 38 2.40 -5.44 1.62
CA SER A 38 2.43 -6.09 0.31
C SER A 38 1.11 -5.85 -0.44
N PRO A 39 1.14 -5.21 -1.64
CA PRO A 39 -0.06 -5.04 -2.46
C PRO A 39 -0.70 -6.38 -2.86
N ILE A 40 0.13 -7.41 -3.07
CA ILE A 40 -0.32 -8.76 -3.42
C ILE A 40 -1.10 -9.38 -2.26
N LEU A 41 -0.62 -9.24 -1.02
CA LEU A 41 -1.38 -9.73 0.14
C LEU A 41 -2.72 -9.01 0.28
N GLY A 42 -2.78 -7.70 -0.01
CA GLY A 42 -4.04 -6.97 -0.08
C GLY A 42 -5.03 -7.58 -1.07
N LEU A 43 -4.56 -7.97 -2.26
CA LEU A 43 -5.40 -8.67 -3.25
C LEU A 43 -5.82 -10.06 -2.79
N VAL A 44 -4.91 -10.84 -2.21
CA VAL A 44 -5.20 -12.18 -1.67
C VAL A 44 -6.30 -12.10 -0.60
N PHE A 45 -6.20 -11.13 0.31
CA PHE A 45 -7.25 -10.88 1.30
C PHE A 45 -8.55 -10.44 0.66
N GLY A 46 -8.51 -9.64 -0.41
CA GLY A 46 -9.71 -9.26 -1.16
C GLY A 46 -10.37 -10.44 -1.85
N LEU A 47 -9.59 -11.39 -2.35
CA LEU A 47 -10.10 -12.58 -3.06
C LEU A 47 -10.76 -13.57 -2.11
N LEU A 48 -10.13 -13.84 -0.96
CA LEU A 48 -10.59 -14.86 -0.02
C LEU A 48 -11.61 -14.32 1.00
N TRP A 49 -11.41 -13.08 1.46
CA TRP A 49 -12.21 -12.45 2.53
C TRP A 49 -12.69 -11.02 2.19
N GLY A 50 -12.78 -10.67 0.90
CA GLY A 50 -13.18 -9.33 0.46
C GLY A 50 -14.60 -8.94 0.88
N ILE A 51 -15.51 -9.90 1.00
CA ILE A 51 -16.88 -9.69 1.51
C ILE A 51 -16.86 -9.17 2.94
N PHE A 52 -15.92 -9.69 3.75
CA PHE A 52 -15.71 -9.26 5.13
C PHE A 52 -14.82 -8.00 5.26
N GLY A 53 -14.32 -7.45 4.15
CA GLY A 53 -13.49 -6.25 4.13
C GLY A 53 -12.09 -6.42 4.71
N VAL A 54 -11.56 -7.65 4.80
CA VAL A 54 -10.21 -7.93 5.34
C VAL A 54 -9.12 -7.21 4.55
N ASP A 55 -9.30 -7.03 3.26
CA ASP A 55 -8.46 -6.22 2.38
C ASP A 55 -8.37 -4.75 2.82
N ARG A 56 -9.49 -4.17 3.27
CA ARG A 56 -9.56 -2.80 3.79
C ARG A 56 -8.94 -2.68 5.17
N PHE A 57 -9.18 -3.64 6.05
CA PHE A 57 -8.50 -3.71 7.35
C PHE A 57 -6.99 -3.87 7.18
N TYR A 58 -6.55 -4.75 6.27
CA TYR A 58 -5.14 -4.93 5.95
C TYR A 58 -4.53 -3.66 5.41
N LYS A 59 -5.19 -2.93 4.49
CA LYS A 59 -4.70 -1.64 4.02
C LYS A 59 -4.62 -0.62 5.17
N GLY A 60 -5.63 -0.58 6.04
CA GLY A 60 -5.75 0.37 7.16
C GLY A 60 -6.99 1.26 7.06
N ASP A 61 -7.84 1.05 6.05
CA ASP A 61 -9.11 1.77 5.88
C ASP A 61 -10.20 1.14 6.79
N ILE A 62 -10.03 1.24 8.10
CA ILE A 62 -10.88 0.56 9.09
C ILE A 62 -12.37 0.89 8.91
N GLY A 63 -12.70 2.16 8.65
CA GLY A 63 -14.08 2.59 8.41
C GLY A 63 -14.72 1.92 7.18
N LEU A 64 -13.96 1.75 6.09
CA LEU A 64 -14.44 1.03 4.90
C LEU A 64 -14.55 -0.48 5.15
N GLY A 65 -13.68 -1.04 5.98
CA GLY A 65 -13.79 -2.43 6.43
C GLY A 65 -15.09 -2.68 7.21
N ILE A 66 -15.42 -1.80 8.16
CA ILE A 66 -16.69 -1.86 8.90
C ILE A 66 -17.88 -1.68 7.96
N ALA A 67 -17.82 -0.70 7.04
CA ALA A 67 -18.88 -0.48 6.07
C ALA A 67 -19.14 -1.74 5.21
N LYS A 68 -18.08 -2.44 4.78
CA LYS A 68 -18.23 -3.73 4.09
C LYS A 68 -18.89 -4.80 4.95
N LEU A 69 -18.53 -4.94 6.23
CA LEU A 69 -19.18 -5.90 7.12
C LEU A 69 -20.71 -5.66 7.21
N CYS A 70 -21.12 -4.40 7.23
CA CYS A 70 -22.54 -4.03 7.36
C CYS A 70 -23.29 -3.99 6.02
N LEU A 71 -22.61 -3.73 4.90
CA LEU A 71 -23.25 -3.35 3.62
C LEU A 71 -22.83 -4.23 2.43
N SER A 72 -21.86 -5.14 2.56
CA SER A 72 -21.39 -5.97 1.44
C SER A 72 -22.53 -6.74 0.76
N TRP A 73 -23.48 -7.25 1.55
CA TRP A 73 -24.65 -7.99 1.06
C TRP A 73 -25.56 -7.15 0.15
N LEU A 74 -25.62 -5.83 0.35
CA LEU A 74 -26.42 -4.92 -0.45
C LEU A 74 -25.81 -4.67 -1.84
N THR A 75 -24.49 -4.80 -1.96
CA THR A 75 -23.75 -4.46 -3.19
C THR A 75 -23.57 -5.62 -4.16
N LEU A 76 -24.08 -6.82 -3.83
CA LEU A 76 -24.04 -8.02 -4.68
C LEU A 76 -22.64 -8.29 -5.30
N GLY A 77 -21.57 -8.02 -4.54
CA GLY A 77 -20.18 -8.26 -4.96
C GLY A 77 -19.54 -7.17 -5.83
N VAL A 78 -20.28 -6.17 -6.31
CA VAL A 78 -19.73 -5.05 -7.11
C VAL A 78 -18.68 -4.27 -6.33
N TRP A 79 -18.92 -4.04 -5.03
CA TRP A 79 -17.95 -3.36 -4.17
C TRP A 79 -16.64 -4.14 -4.07
N CYS A 80 -16.70 -5.47 -3.91
CA CYS A 80 -15.50 -6.31 -3.85
C CYS A 80 -14.65 -6.20 -5.12
N PHE A 81 -15.28 -6.11 -6.29
CA PHE A 81 -14.58 -5.97 -7.57
C PHE A 81 -13.84 -4.64 -7.68
N ILE A 82 -14.50 -3.52 -7.34
CA ILE A 82 -13.88 -2.18 -7.35
C ILE A 82 -12.70 -2.13 -6.36
N ASP A 83 -12.85 -2.82 -5.23
CA ASP A 83 -11.85 -2.83 -4.16
C ASP A 83 -10.53 -3.49 -4.55
N PHE A 84 -10.50 -4.45 -5.47
CA PHE A 84 -9.24 -4.98 -5.98
C PHE A 84 -8.31 -3.88 -6.50
N PHE A 85 -8.87 -2.94 -7.27
CA PHE A 85 -8.08 -1.83 -7.82
C PHE A 85 -7.77 -0.79 -6.74
N LEU A 86 -8.73 -0.46 -5.88
CA LEU A 86 -8.55 0.56 -4.84
C LEU A 86 -7.56 0.14 -3.77
N VAL A 87 -7.59 -1.13 -3.34
CA VAL A 87 -6.64 -1.67 -2.34
C VAL A 87 -5.26 -1.79 -2.94
N TRP A 88 -5.12 -2.31 -4.17
CA TRP A 88 -3.82 -2.41 -4.83
C TRP A 88 -3.14 -1.05 -4.99
N LYS A 89 -3.84 -0.09 -5.61
CA LYS A 89 -3.32 1.27 -5.81
C LYS A 89 -3.11 1.99 -4.47
N GLY A 90 -4.03 1.79 -3.54
CA GLY A 90 -3.97 2.37 -2.20
C GLY A 90 -2.73 1.94 -1.43
N ILE A 91 -2.47 0.64 -1.31
CA ILE A 91 -1.28 0.12 -0.59
C ILE A 91 0.01 0.65 -1.22
N LYS A 92 0.10 0.66 -2.55
CA LYS A 92 1.28 1.20 -3.25
C LYS A 92 1.50 2.68 -2.92
N LYS A 93 0.43 3.48 -2.95
CA LYS A 93 0.48 4.90 -2.58
C LYS A 93 0.87 5.11 -1.12
N ASP A 94 0.30 4.34 -0.20
CA ASP A 94 0.60 4.43 1.23
C ASP A 94 2.06 4.06 1.53
N ASN A 95 2.59 3.04 0.86
CA ASN A 95 4.00 2.67 0.93
C ASN A 95 4.93 3.77 0.42
N LEU A 96 4.60 4.37 -0.74
CA LEU A 96 5.35 5.49 -1.28
C LEU A 96 5.39 6.67 -0.31
N ASN A 97 4.24 7.03 0.26
CA ASN A 97 4.14 8.13 1.23
C ASN A 97 5.03 7.89 2.45
N LYS A 98 5.05 6.66 2.99
CA LYS A 98 5.93 6.29 4.11
C LYS A 98 7.40 6.46 3.77
N ILE A 99 7.82 6.00 2.60
CA ILE A 99 9.21 6.14 2.14
C ILE A 99 9.57 7.62 2.01
N MET A 100 8.74 8.41 1.33
CA MET A 100 8.97 9.85 1.14
C MET A 100 9.04 10.60 2.47
N GLN A 101 8.17 10.26 3.43
CA GLN A 101 8.20 10.83 4.78
C GLN A 101 9.51 10.48 5.51
N SER A 102 9.96 9.23 5.45
CA SER A 102 11.23 8.82 6.05
C SER A 102 12.43 9.52 5.40
N ILE A 103 12.45 9.63 4.06
CA ILE A 103 13.45 10.40 3.31
C ILE A 103 13.48 11.86 3.79
N GLN A 104 12.33 12.49 4.00
CA GLN A 104 12.25 13.86 4.52
C GLN A 104 12.80 13.99 5.94
N CYS A 105 12.55 13.02 6.83
CA CYS A 105 13.12 13.02 8.18
C CYS A 105 14.64 12.79 8.22
N LEU A 106 15.22 12.21 7.17
CA LEU A 106 16.64 11.92 7.07
C LEU A 106 17.46 13.05 6.42
N LYS A 107 16.82 14.00 5.74
CA LYS A 107 17.47 15.20 5.22
C LYS A 107 17.84 16.13 6.38
#